data_AF-A0A5C5SU23-F1
#
_entry.id   AF-A0A5C5SU23-F1
#
_cell.length_a   1.000
_cell.length_b   1.000
_cell.length_c   1.000
_cell.angle_alpha   90.00
_cell.angle_beta   90.00
_cell.angle_gamma   90.00
#
_symmetry.space_group_name_H-M   'P 1'
#
loop_
_entity.id
_entity.type
_entity.pdbx_description
1 polymer ?
#
loop_
_entity_poly.entity_id
_entity_poly.type
_entity_poly.pdbx_seq_one_letter_code
_entity_poly.pdbx_strand_id
1 'polypeptide(L)'
;MDSHSESLLKKNSGKFREISLRFVLNTYGAFLFLGLLLSIFTHKIEEVTEFLLFILISSVVYFVLLNLYFTSEIVRKAVFILLCLIALFSLLMVFYLQLNPASY
;
A
#
# COMPACT_ATOMS: atom_id res chain seq x y z
N MET A 1 18.46 -26.80 -27.77
CA MET A 1 18.06 -25.57 -27.07
C MET A 1 18.88 -25.51 -25.80
N ASP A 2 19.73 -24.51 -25.67
CA ASP A 2 20.80 -24.37 -24.67
C ASP A 2 20.32 -23.58 -23.45
N SER A 3 20.80 -23.97 -22.25
CA SER A 3 20.34 -23.46 -20.94
C SER A 3 20.48 -21.95 -20.78
N HIS A 4 21.37 -21.33 -21.56
CA HIS A 4 21.55 -19.88 -21.60
C HIS A 4 20.32 -19.16 -22.17
N SER A 5 19.70 -19.70 -23.23
CA SER A 5 18.49 -19.14 -23.85
C SER A 5 17.27 -19.20 -22.92
N GLU A 6 17.12 -20.28 -22.14
CA GLU A 6 16.04 -20.41 -21.15
C GLU A 6 16.19 -19.40 -19.99
N SER A 7 17.42 -19.14 -19.55
CA SER A 7 17.70 -18.18 -18.48
C SER A 7 17.35 -16.74 -18.88
N LEU A 8 17.55 -16.36 -20.15
CA LEU A 8 17.21 -15.03 -20.65
C LEU A 8 15.70 -14.85 -20.80
N LEU A 9 14.98 -15.86 -21.29
CA LEU A 9 13.50 -15.82 -21.36
C LEU A 9 12.88 -15.70 -19.96
N LYS A 10 13.40 -16.45 -18.97
CA LYS A 10 12.93 -16.36 -17.58
C LYS A 10 13.20 -14.99 -16.95
N LYS A 11 14.40 -14.42 -17.20
CA LYS A 11 14.77 -13.08 -16.72
C LYS A 11 13.89 -11.98 -17.37
N ASN A 12 13.64 -12.07 -18.67
CA ASN A 12 12.81 -11.08 -19.39
C ASN A 12 11.33 -11.16 -18.96
N SER A 13 10.81 -12.37 -18.78
CA SER A 13 9.45 -12.60 -18.28
C SER A 13 9.26 -12.06 -16.84
N GLY A 14 10.23 -12.28 -15.95
CA GLY A 14 10.21 -11.72 -14.60
C GLY A 14 10.17 -10.20 -14.57
N LYS A 15 11.03 -9.56 -15.40
CA LYS A 15 11.09 -8.10 -15.52
C LYS A 15 9.80 -7.50 -16.08
N PHE A 16 9.19 -8.13 -17.10
CA PHE A 16 7.91 -7.69 -17.66
C PHE A 16 6.79 -7.75 -16.61
N ARG A 17 6.74 -8.83 -15.82
CA ARG A 17 5.75 -9.00 -14.76
C ARG A 17 5.90 -7.95 -13.66
N GLU A 18 7.13 -7.61 -13.26
CA GLU A 18 7.37 -6.53 -12.29
C GLU A 18 6.87 -5.16 -12.79
N ILE A 19 7.11 -4.83 -14.06
CA ILE A 19 6.65 -3.58 -14.67
C ILE A 19 5.11 -3.56 -14.73
N SER A 20 4.50 -4.66 -15.14
CA SER A 20 3.04 -4.78 -15.16
C SER A 20 2.44 -4.64 -13.76
N LEU A 21 3.04 -5.25 -12.74
CA LEU A 21 2.57 -5.14 -11.36
C LEU A 21 2.72 -3.71 -10.82
N ARG A 22 3.85 -3.03 -11.08
CA ARG A 22 4.01 -1.60 -10.74
C ARG A 22 2.86 -0.79 -11.31
N PHE A 23 2.56 -0.97 -12.60
CA PHE A 23 1.51 -0.22 -13.28
C PHE A 23 0.13 -0.49 -12.69
N VAL A 24 -0.22 -1.75 -12.43
CA VAL A 24 -1.50 -2.15 -11.83
C VAL A 24 -1.65 -1.57 -10.43
N LEU A 25 -0.63 -1.71 -9.56
CA LEU A 25 -0.70 -1.17 -8.20
C LEU A 25 -0.76 0.36 -8.20
N ASN A 26 -0.02 1.03 -9.09
CA ASN A 26 -0.03 2.49 -9.19
C ASN A 26 -1.42 3.00 -9.63
N THR A 27 -2.04 2.29 -10.58
CA THR A 27 -3.41 2.56 -11.04
C THR A 27 -4.42 2.31 -9.91
N TYR A 28 -4.29 1.19 -9.21
CA TYR A 28 -5.15 0.87 -8.06
C TYR A 28 -5.06 1.95 -6.97
N GLY A 29 -3.84 2.36 -6.60
CA GLY A 29 -3.63 3.44 -5.64
C GLY A 29 -4.28 4.75 -6.09
N ALA A 30 -4.10 5.14 -7.35
CA ALA A 30 -4.73 6.33 -7.91
C ALA A 30 -6.27 6.28 -7.80
N PHE A 31 -6.89 5.15 -8.16
CA PHE A 31 -8.33 4.96 -8.01
C PHE A 31 -8.78 4.99 -6.54
N LEU A 32 -8.01 4.42 -5.62
CA LEU A 32 -8.33 4.41 -4.19
C LEU A 32 -8.36 5.83 -3.63
N PHE A 33 -7.30 6.62 -3.86
CA PHE A 33 -7.25 8.00 -3.36
C PHE A 33 -8.24 8.92 -4.07
N LEU A 34 -8.50 8.70 -5.36
CA LEU A 34 -9.54 9.43 -6.10
C LEU A 34 -10.93 9.12 -5.54
N GLY A 35 -11.22 7.85 -5.23
CA GLY A 35 -12.47 7.43 -4.60
C GLY A 35 -12.66 8.03 -3.21
N LEU A 36 -11.58 8.11 -2.42
CA LEU A 36 -11.60 8.76 -1.10
C LEU A 36 -11.86 10.27 -1.22
N LEU A 37 -11.20 10.95 -2.17
CA LEU A 37 -11.44 12.36 -2.47
C LEU A 37 -12.91 12.61 -2.88
N LEU A 38 -13.48 11.75 -3.73
CA LEU A 38 -14.87 11.84 -4.15
C LEU A 38 -15.84 11.60 -2.99
N SER A 39 -15.49 10.69 -2.08
CA SER A 39 -16.25 10.42 -0.86
C SER A 39 -16.36 11.65 0.03
N ILE A 40 -15.24 12.38 0.23
CA ILE A 40 -15.25 13.64 0.98
C ILE A 40 -16.15 14.68 0.31
N PHE A 41 -16.03 14.85 -1.01
CA PHE A 41 -16.83 15.83 -1.74
C PHE A 41 -18.34 15.58 -1.67
N THR A 42 -18.73 14.31 -1.54
CA THR A 42 -20.13 13.90 -1.43
C THR A 42 -20.67 14.06 -0.01
N HIS A 43 -19.79 14.18 0.99
CA HIS A 43 -20.17 14.24 2.40
C HIS A 43 -20.09 15.69 2.92
N LYS A 44 -21.15 16.17 3.56
CA LYS A 44 -21.16 17.49 4.23
C LYS A 44 -20.42 17.40 5.57
N ILE A 45 -19.10 17.24 5.54
CA ILE A 45 -18.26 17.28 6.74
C ILE A 45 -17.83 18.74 6.95
N GLU A 46 -18.07 19.30 8.13
CA GLU A 46 -17.68 20.69 8.44
C GLU A 46 -16.15 20.87 8.49
N GLU A 47 -15.41 19.79 8.75
CA GLU A 47 -13.94 19.77 8.89
C GLU A 47 -13.26 18.87 7.84
N VAL A 48 -13.58 19.08 6.56
CA VAL A 48 -12.94 18.36 5.45
C VAL A 48 -11.41 18.52 5.39
N THR A 49 -10.86 19.60 5.94
CA THR A 49 -9.43 19.94 5.83
C THR A 49 -8.51 18.89 6.46
N GLU A 50 -8.83 18.42 7.67
CA GLU A 50 -8.00 17.41 8.36
C GLU A 50 -8.02 16.08 7.62
N PHE A 51 -9.20 15.67 7.15
CA PHE A 51 -9.37 14.44 6.39
C PHE A 51 -8.66 14.50 5.03
N LEU A 52 -8.67 15.67 4.38
CA LEU A 52 -8.00 15.90 3.11
C LEU A 52 -6.47 15.92 3.28
N LEU A 53 -5.95 16.52 4.35
CA LEU A 53 -4.54 16.42 4.73
C LEU A 53 -4.12 14.98 5.03
N PHE A 54 -4.96 14.22 5.74
CA PHE A 54 -4.71 12.80 6.00
C PHE A 54 -4.61 11.99 4.71
N ILE A 55 -5.54 12.19 3.77
CA ILE A 55 -5.54 11.53 2.46
C ILE A 55 -4.31 11.95 1.63
N LEU A 56 -3.94 13.23 1.68
CA LEU A 56 -2.75 13.74 0.99
C LEU A 56 -1.48 13.06 1.51
N ILE A 57 -1.28 13.03 2.83
CA ILE A 57 -0.12 12.41 3.46
C ILE A 57 -0.11 10.90 3.17
N SER A 58 -1.25 10.23 3.32
CA SER A 58 -1.39 8.80 3.04
C SER A 58 -1.10 8.47 1.56
N SER A 59 -1.53 9.31 0.64
CA SER A 59 -1.24 9.20 -0.80
C SER A 59 0.25 9.28 -1.08
N VAL A 60 0.91 10.32 -0.57
CA VAL A 60 2.36 10.50 -0.73
C VAL A 60 3.10 9.29 -0.17
N VAL A 61 2.76 8.87 1.05
CA VAL A 61 3.37 7.71 1.71
C VAL A 61 3.15 6.44 0.87
N TYR A 62 1.93 6.18 0.38
CA TYR A 62 1.63 5.03 -0.46
C TYR A 62 2.46 4.99 -1.75
N PHE A 63 2.46 6.08 -2.53
CA PHE A 63 3.19 6.14 -3.80
C PHE A 63 4.70 6.08 -3.60
N VAL A 64 5.23 6.69 -2.53
CA VAL A 64 6.64 6.56 -2.15
C VAL A 64 6.96 5.12 -1.81
N LEU A 65 6.21 4.49 -0.88
CA LEU A 65 6.43 3.08 -0.52
C LEU A 65 6.30 2.15 -1.72
N LEU A 66 5.35 2.39 -2.62
CA LEU A 66 5.13 1.58 -3.81
C LEU A 66 6.32 1.68 -4.76
N ASN A 67 6.81 2.89 -5.05
CA ASN A 67 8.00 3.07 -5.87
C ASN A 67 9.26 2.48 -5.21
N LEU A 68 9.37 2.62 -3.88
CA LEU A 68 10.48 2.07 -3.09
C LEU A 68 10.44 0.53 -3.08
N TYR A 69 9.25 -0.07 -2.96
CA TYR A 69 9.05 -1.52 -2.93
C TYR A 69 9.65 -2.20 -4.15
N PHE A 70 9.47 -1.63 -5.33
CA PHE A 70 10.04 -2.22 -6.53
C PHE A 70 11.48 -1.76 -6.81
N THR A 71 12.04 -0.81 -6.06
CA THR A 71 13.40 -0.31 -6.27
C THR A 71 14.47 -1.24 -5.73
N SER A 72 14.28 -1.85 -4.56
CA SER A 72 15.30 -2.76 -3.98
C SER A 72 14.72 -3.88 -3.10
N GLU A 73 15.43 -5.00 -3.04
CA GLU A 73 15.03 -6.14 -2.20
C GLU A 73 15.08 -5.85 -0.70
N ILE A 74 15.99 -4.97 -0.28
CA ILE A 74 16.11 -4.52 1.12
C ILE A 74 14.84 -3.76 1.52
N VAL A 75 14.35 -2.90 0.63
CA VAL A 75 13.12 -2.15 0.85
C VAL A 75 11.89 -3.05 0.83
N ARG A 76 11.83 -4.08 -0.04
CA ARG A 76 10.74 -5.08 0.01
C ARG A 76 10.62 -5.71 1.40
N LYS A 77 11.75 -6.05 2.04
CA LYS A 77 11.77 -6.55 3.42
C LYS A 77 11.26 -5.52 4.42
N ALA A 78 11.68 -4.25 4.31
CA ALA A 78 11.22 -3.18 5.18
C ALA A 78 9.69 -2.96 5.08
N VAL A 79 9.12 -2.97 3.87
CA VAL A 79 7.66 -2.87 3.67
C VAL A 79 6.94 -4.06 4.29
N PHE A 80 7.49 -5.27 4.15
CA PHE A 80 6.90 -6.47 4.75
C PHE A 80 6.91 -6.42 6.29
N ILE A 81 8.01 -5.94 6.87
CA ILE A 81 8.13 -5.72 8.32
C ILE A 81 7.09 -4.70 8.79
N LEU A 82 6.93 -3.58 8.07
CA LEU A 82 5.92 -2.56 8.39
C LEU A 82 4.50 -3.14 8.35
N LEU A 83 4.14 -3.89 7.30
CA LEU A 83 2.85 -4.55 7.19
C LEU A 83 2.60 -5.53 8.34
N CYS A 84 3.62 -6.30 8.70
CA CYS A 84 3.55 -7.22 9.82
C CYS A 84 3.36 -6.48 11.14
N LEU A 85 4.01 -5.33 11.32
CA LEU A 85 3.87 -4.47 12.49
C LEU A 85 2.45 -3.89 12.59
N ILE A 86 1.91 -3.39 11.48
CA ILE A 86 0.54 -2.86 11.41
C ILE A 86 -0.48 -3.97 11.72
N ALA A 87 -0.31 -5.15 11.15
CA ALA A 87 -1.18 -6.29 11.41
C ALA A 87 -1.13 -6.71 12.89
N LEU A 88 0.07 -6.72 13.49
CA LEU A 88 0.25 -7.03 14.89
C LEU A 88 -0.37 -5.96 15.79
N PHE A 89 -0.19 -4.68 15.45
CA PHE A 89 -0.81 -3.57 16.17
C PHE A 89 -2.34 -3.61 16.07
N SER A 90 -2.88 -3.93 14.88
CA SER A 90 -4.32 -4.12 14.67
C SER A 90 -4.86 -5.25 15.54
N LEU A 91 -4.15 -6.38 15.65
CA LEU A 91 -4.53 -7.49 16.52
C LEU A 91 -4.50 -7.08 18.00
N LEU A 92 -3.42 -6.42 18.44
CA LEU A 92 -3.31 -5.91 19.81
C LEU A 92 -4.46 -4.96 20.16
N MET A 93 -4.90 -4.11 19.22
CA MET A 93 -6.01 -3.18 19.43
C MET A 93 -7.35 -3.91 19.61
N VAL A 94 -7.60 -4.97 18.83
CA VAL A 94 -8.78 -5.84 19.00
C VAL A 94 -8.77 -6.51 20.38
N PHE A 95 -7.63 -7.10 20.77
CA PHE A 95 -7.50 -7.69 22.11
C PHE A 95 -7.64 -6.65 23.22
N TYR A 96 -7.10 -5.44 23.01
CA TYR A 96 -7.22 -4.34 23.96
C TYR A 96 -8.68 -3.91 24.17
N LEU A 97 -9.45 -3.75 23.10
CA LEU A 97 -10.89 -3.47 23.15
C LEU A 97 -11.69 -4.58 23.83
N GLN A 98 -11.26 -5.83 23.68
CA GLN A 98 -11.95 -6.97 24.27
C GLN A 98 -11.63 -7.16 25.76
N LEU A 99 -10.42 -6.77 26.18
CA LEU A 99 -9.98 -6.82 27.58
C LEU A 99 -10.39 -5.59 28.38
N ASN A 100 -10.52 -4.43 27.73
CA ASN A 100 -11.11 -3.20 28.28
C ASN A 100 -12.35 -2.84 27.45
N PRO A 101 -13.46 -3.59 27.58
CA PRO A 101 -14.72 -3.16 26.98
C PRO A 101 -14.97 -1.73 27.47
N ALA A 102 -15.30 -0.82 26.55
CA ALA A 102 -15.65 0.54 26.89
C ALA A 102 -16.80 0.48 27.90
N SER A 103 -16.46 0.64 29.18
CA SER A 103 -17.39 0.67 30.29
C SER A 103 -18.17 1.97 30.13
N TYR A 104 -19.32 1.88 29.48
CA TYR A 104 -20.39 2.87 29.55
C TYR A 104 -21.03 2.82 30.94
#